data_AF-A0A2U3JZU4-F1
#
_entry.id   AF-A0A2U3JZU4-F1
#
_cell.length_a   1.000
_cell.length_b   1.000
_cell.length_c   1.000
_cell.angle_alpha   90.00
_cell.angle_beta   90.00
_cell.angle_gamma   90.00
#
_symmetry.space_group_name_H-M   'P 1'
#
loop_
_entity.id
_entity.type
_entity.pdbx_description
1 polymer ?
#
loop_
_entity_poly.entity_id
_entity_poly.type
_entity_poly.pdbx_seq_one_letter_code
_entity_poly.pdbx_strand_id
1 'polypeptide(L)' 'MNCWEFKKCGREKGGAKTAELGVCPAYPSHGMHCAHIAGTLCGGKVQGSFAMKLVNCMKCEFYLSPSYDKRYRPGK' A
#
# COMPACT_ATOMS: atom_id res chain seq x y z
N MET A 1 -3.59 4.53 -11.07
CA MET A 1 -2.25 4.77 -10.49
C MET A 1 -2.10 3.94 -9.23
N ASN A 2 -0.94 3.35 -9.01
CA ASN A 2 -0.65 2.54 -7.84
C ASN A 2 -0.21 3.39 -6.64
N CYS A 3 -0.35 2.84 -5.43
CA CYS A 3 0.03 3.51 -4.19
C CYS A 3 1.49 4.00 -4.18
N TRP A 4 2.45 3.21 -4.70
CA TRP A 4 3.86 3.61 -4.72
C TRP A 4 4.16 4.78 -5.67
N GLU A 5 3.41 4.89 -6.79
CA GLU A 5 3.51 6.01 -7.73
C GLU A 5 2.94 7.28 -7.10
N PHE A 6 1.77 7.17 -6.44
CA PHE A 6 1.11 8.29 -5.78
C PHE A 6 1.90 8.81 -4.57
N LYS A 7 2.38 7.89 -3.71
CA LYS A 7 3.10 8.25 -2.48
C LYS A 7 4.60 8.44 -2.69
N LYS A 8 5.13 8.10 -3.88
CA LYS A 8 6.56 8.13 -4.21
C LYS A 8 7.41 7.46 -3.14
N CYS A 9 6.99 6.28 -2.69
CA CYS A 9 7.59 5.65 -1.51
C CYS A 9 8.93 4.95 -1.79
N GLY A 10 9.25 4.64 -3.06
CA GLY A 10 10.53 4.07 -3.48
C GLY A 10 10.71 2.60 -3.07
N ARG A 11 9.62 1.85 -2.90
CA ARG A 11 9.63 0.42 -2.51
C ARG A 11 9.12 -0.51 -3.60
N GLU A 12 8.95 -0.01 -4.82
CA GLU A 12 8.89 -0.80 -6.04
C GLU A 12 10.20 -1.56 -6.27
N LYS A 13 10.20 -2.61 -7.11
CA LYS A 13 11.43 -3.36 -7.40
C LYS A 13 12.52 -2.42 -7.95
N GLY A 14 13.67 -2.39 -7.27
CA GLY A 14 14.79 -1.50 -7.62
C GLY A 14 14.63 -0.06 -7.11
N GLY A 15 13.56 0.26 -6.38
CA GLY A 15 13.33 1.58 -5.79
C GLY A 15 14.31 1.89 -4.66
N ALA A 16 14.52 3.19 -4.42
CA ALA A 16 15.55 3.71 -3.52
C ALA A 16 15.49 3.19 -2.07
N LYS A 17 14.31 2.80 -1.57
CA LYS A 17 14.12 2.29 -0.20
C LYS A 17 14.08 0.77 -0.12
N THR A 18 14.29 0.07 -1.23
CA THR A 18 14.25 -1.40 -1.28
C THR A 18 15.39 -2.02 -0.48
N ALA A 19 16.59 -1.44 -0.50
CA ALA A 19 17.75 -1.99 0.21
C ALA A 19 17.57 -1.94 1.74
N GLU A 20 16.91 -0.91 2.26
CA GLU A 20 16.71 -0.69 3.70
C GLU A 20 15.41 -1.32 4.21
N LEU A 21 14.31 -1.16 3.47
CA LEU A 21 12.96 -1.52 3.93
C LEU A 21 12.35 -2.71 3.16
N GLY A 22 13.09 -3.30 2.23
CA GLY A 22 12.60 -4.35 1.33
C GLY A 22 11.57 -3.85 0.31
N VAL A 23 11.25 -4.72 -0.66
CA VAL A 23 10.21 -4.47 -1.67
C VAL A 23 8.83 -4.44 -1.00
N CYS A 24 7.95 -3.55 -1.46
CA CYS A 24 6.59 -3.44 -0.98
C CYS A 24 5.80 -4.72 -1.30
N PRO A 25 5.13 -5.34 -0.31
CA PRO A 25 4.31 -6.54 -0.55
C PRO A 25 3.15 -6.30 -1.54
N ALA A 26 2.72 -5.05 -1.73
CA ALA A 26 1.68 -4.72 -2.70
C ALA A 26 2.20 -4.60 -4.14
N TYR A 27 3.51 -4.54 -4.36
CA TYR A 27 4.12 -4.52 -5.68
C TYR A 27 4.24 -5.96 -6.22
N PRO A 28 4.01 -6.21 -7.53
CA PRO A 28 3.64 -5.26 -8.58
C PRO A 28 2.13 -5.11 -8.83
N SER A 29 1.28 -5.95 -8.23
CA SER A 29 -0.10 -6.15 -8.72
C SER A 29 -1.21 -5.56 -7.82
N HIS A 30 -0.89 -5.18 -6.60
CA HIS A 30 -1.88 -4.80 -5.59
C HIS A 30 -1.79 -3.32 -5.18
N GLY A 31 -1.22 -2.48 -6.05
CA GLY A 31 -1.02 -1.06 -5.77
C GLY A 31 -2.32 -0.26 -5.70
N MET A 32 -3.34 -0.63 -6.47
CA MET A 32 -4.65 0.05 -6.49
C MET A 32 -5.53 -0.29 -5.29
N HIS A 33 -5.30 -1.43 -4.64
CA HIS A 33 -6.07 -1.96 -3.51
C HIS A 33 -5.15 -2.32 -2.33
N CYS A 34 -4.07 -1.54 -2.16
CA CYS A 34 -3.00 -1.86 -1.23
C CYS A 34 -3.45 -1.99 0.23
N ALA A 35 -4.62 -1.46 0.61
CA ALA A 35 -5.19 -1.60 1.96
C ALA A 35 -5.45 -3.07 2.33
N HIS A 36 -5.72 -3.93 1.33
CA HIS A 36 -5.98 -5.36 1.55
C HIS A 36 -4.71 -6.20 1.78
N ILE A 37 -3.51 -5.65 1.55
CA ILE A 37 -2.25 -6.41 1.62
C ILE A 37 -1.55 -6.23 2.96
N ALA A 38 -1.47 -7.25 3.79
CA ALA A 38 -0.73 -7.17 5.06
C ALA A 38 0.77 -6.85 4.86
N GLY A 39 1.43 -6.30 5.88
CA GLY A 39 2.88 -6.04 5.84
C GLY A 39 3.32 -4.84 5.00
N THR A 40 2.39 -4.07 4.42
CA THR A 40 2.73 -2.79 3.77
C THR A 40 3.23 -1.77 4.79
N LEU A 41 4.26 -1.01 4.43
CA LEU A 41 4.75 0.12 5.22
C LEU A 41 4.11 1.42 4.74
N CYS A 42 3.23 2.00 5.55
CA CYS A 42 2.69 3.34 5.32
C CYS A 42 3.44 4.33 6.23
N GLY A 43 3.98 5.41 5.67
CA GLY A 43 4.77 6.37 6.45
C GLY A 43 6.01 5.76 7.11
N GLY A 44 6.58 4.69 6.54
CA GLY A 44 7.74 3.99 7.09
C GLY A 44 7.44 3.05 8.26
N LYS A 45 6.18 2.86 8.64
CA LYS A 45 5.78 1.92 9.71
C LYS A 45 4.98 0.75 9.18
N VAL A 46 5.33 -0.47 9.61
CA VAL A 46 4.56 -1.67 9.31
C VAL A 46 3.14 -1.49 9.85
N GLN A 47 2.15 -1.63 8.99
CA GLN A 47 0.75 -1.60 9.41
C GLN A 47 0.40 -3.01 9.90
N GLY A 48 0.03 -3.13 11.18
CA GLY A 48 -0.18 -4.40 11.89
C GLY A 48 -1.35 -5.23 11.35
N SER A 49 -2.24 -5.71 12.24
CA SER A 49 -3.39 -6.52 11.82
C SER A 49 -4.27 -5.79 10.80
N PHE A 50 -5.07 -6.53 10.02
CA PHE A 50 -5.98 -5.96 9.02
C PHE A 50 -6.91 -4.88 9.60
N ALA A 51 -7.48 -5.11 10.80
CA ALA A 51 -8.36 -4.14 11.47
C ALA A 51 -7.62 -2.84 11.82
N MET A 52 -6.42 -2.94 12.38
CA MET A 52 -5.61 -1.75 12.72
C MET A 52 -5.18 -0.99 11.47
N LYS A 53 -4.85 -1.73 10.41
CA LYS A 53 -4.49 -1.16 9.12
C LYS A 53 -5.66 -0.42 8.48
N LEU A 54 -6.87 -0.97 8.50
CA LEU A 54 -8.05 -0.31 7.93
C LEU A 54 -8.26 1.08 8.54
N VAL A 55 -8.10 1.21 9.86
CA VAL A 55 -8.19 2.51 10.56
C VAL A 55 -7.17 3.51 10.02
N ASN A 56 -5.93 3.08 9.77
CA ASN A 56 -4.90 3.93 9.19
C ASN A 56 -5.15 4.23 7.70
N CYS A 57 -5.69 3.28 6.95
CA CYS A 57 -6.06 3.47 5.55
C CYS A 57 -7.19 4.47 5.39
N MET A 58 -8.17 4.53 6.31
CA MET A 58 -9.21 5.56 6.29
C MET A 58 -8.66 7.00 6.39
N LYS A 59 -7.40 7.17 6.84
CA LYS A 59 -6.69 8.45 6.90
C LYS A 59 -5.64 8.62 5.79
N CYS A 60 -5.48 7.64 4.91
CA CYS A 60 -4.47 7.64 3.85
C CYS A 60 -4.97 8.40 2.62
N GLU A 61 -4.21 9.40 2.17
CA GLU A 61 -4.55 10.21 0.99
C GLU A 61 -4.74 9.36 -0.27
N PHE A 62 -3.92 8.32 -0.46
CA PHE A 62 -4.09 7.42 -1.61
C PHE A 62 -5.42 6.66 -1.53
N TYR A 63 -5.76 6.13 -0.36
CA TYR A 63 -7.01 5.39 -0.13
C TYR A 63 -8.26 6.25 -0.37
N LEU A 64 -8.19 7.53 -0.01
CA LEU A 64 -9.26 8.50 -0.24
C LEU A 64 -9.29 9.04 -1.68
N SER A 65 -8.22 8.88 -2.44
CA SER A 65 -8.12 9.37 -3.81
C SER A 65 -9.02 8.59 -4.79
N PRO A 66 -9.33 9.18 -5.97
CA PRO A 66 -10.00 8.47 -7.06
C PRO A 66 -9.20 7.30 -7.66
N SER A 67 -7.88 7.22 -7.39
CA SER A 67 -7.02 6.16 -7.92
C SER A 67 -7.13 4.84 -7.16
N TYR A 68 -7.69 4.84 -5.96
CA TYR A 68 -7.86 3.64 -5.16
C TYR A 68 -9.07 2.83 -5.62
N ASP A 69 -8.87 1.53 -5.85
CA ASP A 69 -9.94 0.63 -6.23
C ASP A 69 -10.77 0.19 -5.00
N LYS A 70 -11.93 0.83 -4.86
CA LYS A 70 -12.92 0.53 -3.80
C LYS A 70 -13.77 -0.71 -4.10
N ARG A 71 -13.70 -1.26 -5.33
CA ARG A 71 -14.50 -2.40 -5.78
C ARG A 71 -13.78 -3.73 -5.56
N TYR A 72 -12.46 -3.68 -5.33
CA TYR A 72 -11.66 -4.87 -5.06
C TYR A 72 -12.21 -5.70 -3.89
N ARG A 73 -12.45 -6.99 -4.15
CA ARG A 73 -12.88 -7.97 -3.14
C ARG A 73 -11.93 -9.16 -3.19
N PRO A 74 -11.18 -9.45 -2.12
CA PRO A 74 -10.33 -10.64 -2.08
C PRO A 74 -11.20 -11.91 -2.17
N GLY A 75 -10.86 -12.83 -3.07
CA GLY A 75 -11.50 -14.16 -3.14
C GLY A 75 -12.91 -14.19 -3.75
N LYS A 76 -13.34 -13.15 -4.46
CA LYS A 76 -14.49 -13.20 -5.39
C LYS A 76 -14.02 -13.03 -6.83
#